data_AF-A0A323TAB8-F1
#
_entry.id   AF-A0A323TAB8-F1
#
_cell.length_a   1.000
_cell.length_b   1.000
_cell.length_c   1.000
_cell.angle_alpha   90.00
_cell.angle_beta   90.00
_cell.angle_gamma   90.00
#
_symmetry.space_group_name_H-M   'P 1'
#
loop_
_entity.id
_entity.type
_entity.pdbx_description
1 polymer ?
#
loop_
_entity_poly.entity_id
_entity_poly.type
_entity_poly.pdbx_seq_one_letter_code
_entity_poly.pdbx_strand_id
1 'polypeptide(L)'
;MHKLRAWFILITFLTVGCQGIESEELFEEDVRGQTLTFDISSGFFTLFVKDSSNDYLTFHSFQNIDSDYEVELYAISLTEDTKIFHPDFNTPQKYTDLPEDLIYHGDTMGISFKEEFTWVMQNKNSDYSDLYSFNPAYTAEEIHIQPMTLEDVKNLHAPNDANVSITVFHEDFQLSNAENELRSELNALRESREIHLSARDYYITARPFHSNYSRIEELDFSSFPTYLIVTKDGEMKTTGETEEVIQLLREFSKKKQD
;
A
#
# COMPACT_ATOMS: atom_id res chain seq x y z
N MET A 1 -28.79 67.94 3.74
CA MET A 1 -29.46 66.80 3.07
C MET A 1 -28.40 65.97 2.38
N HIS A 2 -28.35 64.66 2.69
CA HIS A 2 -27.71 63.50 2.03
C HIS A 2 -26.35 63.68 1.29
N LYS A 3 -25.23 63.10 1.79
CA LYS A 3 -24.61 61.76 1.47
C LYS A 3 -24.29 61.62 -0.05
N LEU A 4 -23.13 61.19 -0.58
CA LEU A 4 -22.13 60.12 -0.30
C LEU A 4 -20.80 60.51 -1.02
N ARG A 5 -19.59 60.33 -0.46
CA ARG A 5 -18.68 59.13 -0.42
C ARG A 5 -18.25 58.53 -1.77
N ALA A 6 -16.92 58.56 -2.04
CA ALA A 6 -16.02 57.51 -2.57
C ALA A 6 -14.82 58.20 -3.27
N TRP A 7 -13.64 58.36 -2.67
CA TRP A 7 -12.54 57.37 -2.55
C TRP A 7 -12.33 56.52 -3.81
N PHE A 8 -11.34 56.89 -4.64
CA PHE A 8 -10.60 55.93 -5.45
C PHE A 8 -9.10 56.12 -5.17
N ILE A 9 -8.56 55.08 -4.55
CA ILE A 9 -7.18 54.88 -4.18
C ILE A 9 -6.43 54.52 -5.46
N LEU A 10 -5.52 55.40 -5.89
CA LEU A 10 -4.50 55.10 -6.88
C LEU A 10 -3.30 54.53 -6.11
N ILE A 11 -3.30 53.21 -5.87
CA ILE A 11 -2.10 52.50 -5.44
C ILE A 11 -1.49 51.86 -6.68
N THR A 12 -0.56 52.62 -7.24
CA THR A 12 0.49 52.17 -8.12
C THR A 12 1.49 51.38 -7.27
N PHE A 13 1.44 50.05 -7.35
CA PHE A 13 2.55 49.14 -7.03
C PHE A 13 2.66 48.24 -8.28
N LEU A 14 3.65 48.39 -9.17
CA LEU A 14 5.00 47.81 -9.00
C LEU A 14 4.83 46.41 -8.38
N THR A 15 4.67 45.35 -9.18
CA THR A 15 5.82 44.64 -9.78
C THR A 15 5.47 43.97 -11.11
N VAL A 16 6.09 44.47 -12.18
CA VAL A 16 6.52 43.65 -13.31
C VAL A 16 7.66 42.77 -12.78
N GLY A 17 7.53 41.45 -12.84
CA GLY A 17 8.62 40.53 -12.47
C GLY A 17 8.17 39.30 -11.67
N CYS A 18 7.35 38.46 -12.28
CA CYS A 18 7.35 37.03 -11.99
C CYS A 18 7.27 36.29 -13.32
N GLN A 19 8.39 36.28 -14.06
CA GLN A 19 8.72 35.14 -14.89
C GLN A 19 9.06 34.02 -13.91
N GLY A 20 8.07 33.19 -13.61
CA GLY A 20 8.19 32.14 -12.63
C GLY A 20 7.25 31.02 -13.02
N ILE A 21 7.85 30.00 -13.63
CA ILE A 21 7.35 28.63 -13.70
C ILE A 21 6.17 28.48 -14.68
N GLU A 22 6.50 27.92 -15.86
CA GLU A 22 5.52 27.17 -16.66
C GLU A 22 4.67 26.36 -15.70
N SER A 23 3.36 26.60 -15.72
CA SER A 23 2.41 25.85 -14.92
C SER A 23 2.74 24.37 -15.05
N GLU A 24 3.10 23.73 -13.93
CA GLU A 24 2.78 22.32 -13.75
C GLU A 24 1.30 22.21 -14.13
N GLU A 25 1.03 21.67 -15.32
CA GLU A 25 -0.31 21.16 -15.62
C GLU A 25 -0.59 20.19 -14.48
N LEU A 26 -1.50 20.59 -13.58
CA LEU A 26 -1.93 19.76 -12.47
C LEU A 26 -2.46 18.48 -13.10
N PHE A 27 -1.71 17.40 -12.94
CA PHE A 27 -2.12 16.08 -13.40
C PHE A 27 -3.52 15.79 -12.86
N GLU A 28 -4.49 15.68 -13.76
CA GLU A 28 -5.88 15.33 -13.43
C GLU A 28 -6.01 13.81 -13.58
N GLU A 29 -6.00 13.12 -12.45
CA GLU A 29 -6.17 11.67 -12.41
C GLU A 29 -7.65 11.29 -12.51
N ASP A 30 -7.99 10.34 -13.37
CA ASP A 30 -9.34 9.77 -13.46
C ASP A 30 -9.63 8.87 -12.26
N VAL A 31 -8.60 8.15 -11.79
CA VAL A 31 -8.70 7.22 -10.66
C VAL A 31 -7.39 7.17 -9.88
N ARG A 32 -7.50 6.89 -8.58
CA ARG A 32 -6.37 6.58 -7.69
C ARG A 32 -6.62 5.25 -6.99
N GLY A 33 -5.60 4.42 -6.89
CA GLY A 33 -5.68 3.13 -6.20
C GLY A 33 -4.32 2.51 -5.92
N GLN A 34 -4.32 1.26 -5.46
CA GLN A 34 -3.14 0.46 -5.14
C GLN A 34 -2.99 -0.73 -6.09
N THR A 35 -1.76 -1.08 -6.44
CA THR A 35 -1.51 -2.23 -7.33
C THR A 35 -1.73 -3.56 -6.59
N LEU A 36 -2.36 -4.53 -7.27
CA LEU A 36 -2.53 -5.90 -6.76
C LEU A 36 -1.61 -6.94 -7.41
N THR A 37 -1.08 -6.67 -8.60
CA THR A 37 -0.40 -7.70 -9.43
C THR A 37 0.99 -7.26 -9.87
N PHE A 38 1.87 -8.23 -10.01
CA PHE A 38 3.31 -8.10 -10.28
C PHE A 38 3.71 -8.14 -11.77
N ASP A 39 2.76 -8.23 -12.70
CA ASP A 39 3.08 -8.53 -14.12
C ASP A 39 2.92 -7.34 -15.08
N ILE A 40 3.43 -6.18 -14.67
CA ILE A 40 3.43 -4.97 -15.52
C ILE A 40 4.24 -5.18 -16.80
N SER A 41 5.27 -6.03 -16.77
CA SER A 41 6.06 -6.39 -17.94
C SER A 41 5.22 -7.05 -19.05
N SER A 42 4.12 -7.73 -18.70
CA SER A 42 3.13 -8.24 -19.66
C SER A 42 2.15 -7.18 -20.18
N GLY A 43 2.33 -5.91 -19.81
CA GLY A 43 1.50 -4.78 -20.26
C GLY A 43 0.13 -4.72 -19.58
N PHE A 44 0.01 -5.30 -18.39
CA PHE A 44 -1.25 -5.37 -17.66
C PHE A 44 -1.03 -5.38 -16.15
N PHE A 45 -1.91 -4.71 -15.39
CA PHE A 45 -2.00 -4.93 -13.96
C PHE A 45 -3.42 -4.70 -13.42
N THR A 46 -3.66 -5.11 -12.18
CA THR A 46 -4.93 -4.81 -11.49
C THR A 46 -4.74 -3.68 -10.48
N LEU A 47 -5.62 -2.67 -10.55
CA LEU A 47 -5.69 -1.56 -9.62
C LEU A 47 -6.87 -1.77 -8.66
N PHE A 48 -6.59 -1.87 -7.37
CA PHE A 48 -7.57 -1.82 -6.29
C PHE A 48 -7.82 -0.38 -5.89
N VAL A 49 -9.07 0.05 -5.80
CA VAL A 49 -9.40 1.41 -5.35
C VAL A 49 -9.95 1.40 -3.94
N LYS A 50 -10.95 0.56 -3.68
CA LYS A 50 -11.59 0.39 -2.36
C LYS A 50 -12.46 -0.84 -2.36
N ASP A 51 -12.87 -1.27 -1.17
CA ASP A 51 -13.92 -2.24 -0.98
C ASP A 51 -14.98 -1.77 0.03
N SER A 52 -15.95 -2.64 0.32
CA SER A 52 -17.06 -2.37 1.23
C SER A 52 -16.61 -2.12 2.68
N SER A 53 -15.39 -2.50 3.03
CA SER A 53 -14.83 -2.42 4.39
C SER A 53 -13.79 -1.32 4.53
N ASN A 54 -12.95 -1.11 3.50
CA ASN A 54 -11.78 -0.25 3.54
C ASN A 54 -11.54 0.43 2.19
N ASP A 55 -10.87 1.57 2.21
CA ASP A 55 -10.32 2.25 1.04
C ASP A 55 -8.86 1.88 0.74
N TYR A 56 -8.35 0.84 1.41
CA TYR A 56 -6.99 0.36 1.26
C TYR A 56 -6.90 -1.16 1.21
N LEU A 57 -5.86 -1.61 0.54
CA LEU A 57 -5.47 -2.99 0.41
C LEU A 57 -4.82 -3.50 1.69
N THR A 58 -5.20 -4.69 2.14
CA THR A 58 -4.44 -5.41 3.18
C THR A 58 -4.03 -6.79 2.69
N PHE A 59 -2.86 -7.27 3.11
CA PHE A 59 -2.43 -8.63 2.78
C PHE A 59 -3.39 -9.73 3.28
N HIS A 60 -4.26 -9.41 4.23
CA HIS A 60 -5.17 -10.34 4.90
C HIS A 60 -6.62 -10.21 4.44
N SER A 61 -6.94 -9.22 3.59
CA SER A 61 -8.31 -8.87 3.18
C SER A 61 -8.99 -9.94 2.32
N PHE A 62 -8.22 -10.79 1.62
CA PHE A 62 -8.79 -11.65 0.59
C PHE A 62 -8.96 -13.13 0.96
N GLN A 63 -8.70 -13.51 2.21
CA GLN A 63 -8.77 -14.92 2.61
C GLN A 63 -10.18 -15.39 2.98
N ASN A 64 -11.11 -14.47 3.29
CA ASN A 64 -12.52 -14.78 3.55
C ASN A 64 -13.38 -13.55 3.20
N ILE A 65 -13.96 -13.55 2.01
CA ILE A 65 -14.79 -12.44 1.52
C ILE A 65 -16.27 -12.82 1.73
N ASP A 66 -17.03 -11.93 2.37
CA ASP A 66 -18.47 -12.10 2.61
C ASP A 66 -19.27 -12.10 1.30
N SER A 67 -20.48 -12.69 1.34
CA SER A 67 -21.31 -12.86 0.13
C SER A 67 -21.87 -11.56 -0.46
N ASP A 68 -21.84 -10.47 0.32
CA ASP A 68 -22.28 -9.12 -0.05
C ASP A 68 -21.09 -8.15 -0.23
N TYR A 69 -19.88 -8.69 -0.38
CA TYR A 69 -18.70 -7.89 -0.60
C TYR A 69 -18.71 -7.21 -1.97
N GLU A 70 -18.53 -5.90 -1.92
CA GLU A 70 -18.37 -5.06 -3.08
C GLU A 70 -16.97 -4.47 -3.11
N VAL A 71 -16.37 -4.42 -4.29
CA VAL A 71 -15.03 -3.88 -4.49
C VAL A 71 -14.94 -3.11 -5.80
N GLU A 72 -14.19 -2.04 -5.77
CA GLU A 72 -13.80 -1.26 -6.93
C GLU A 72 -12.41 -1.70 -7.39
N LEU A 73 -12.37 -2.43 -8.49
CA LEU A 73 -11.17 -3.02 -9.08
C LEU A 73 -11.15 -2.81 -10.59
N TYR A 74 -9.99 -2.47 -11.13
CA TYR A 74 -9.84 -2.24 -12.57
C TYR A 74 -8.70 -3.05 -13.15
N ALA A 75 -8.94 -3.56 -14.35
CA ALA A 75 -7.96 -4.17 -15.23
C ALA A 75 -7.29 -3.04 -16.04
N ILE A 76 -6.01 -2.76 -15.79
CA ILE A 76 -5.29 -1.66 -16.45
C ILE A 76 -4.42 -2.22 -17.56
N SER A 77 -4.69 -1.85 -18.80
CA SER A 77 -3.87 -2.19 -19.95
C SER A 77 -2.86 -1.08 -20.25
N LEU A 78 -1.63 -1.50 -20.55
CA LEU A 78 -0.51 -0.63 -20.91
C LEU A 78 -0.20 -0.79 -22.39
N THR A 79 0.14 0.32 -23.03
CA THR A 79 0.54 0.39 -24.43
C THR A 79 1.93 1.00 -24.55
N GLU A 80 2.57 0.89 -25.71
CA GLU A 80 3.89 1.51 -25.96
C GLU A 80 3.90 3.04 -25.81
N ASP A 81 2.72 3.66 -25.82
CA ASP A 81 2.49 5.09 -25.67
C ASP A 81 2.15 5.50 -24.24
N THR A 82 1.89 4.54 -23.34
CA THR A 82 1.55 4.84 -21.94
C THR A 82 2.76 5.46 -21.24
N LYS A 83 2.58 6.65 -20.66
CA LYS A 83 3.65 7.37 -19.96
C LYS A 83 3.63 7.01 -18.48
N ILE A 84 4.76 6.55 -17.96
CA ILE A 84 4.89 6.19 -16.55
C ILE A 84 5.82 7.16 -15.85
N PHE A 85 5.27 7.93 -14.91
CA PHE A 85 5.98 8.85 -14.05
C PHE A 85 6.27 8.15 -12.73
N HIS A 86 7.55 8.06 -12.38
CA HIS A 86 8.01 7.47 -11.13
C HIS A 86 9.06 8.41 -10.50
N PRO A 87 9.09 8.55 -9.16
CA PRO A 87 9.98 9.47 -8.45
C PRO A 87 11.48 9.29 -8.77
N ASP A 88 11.89 8.06 -9.08
CA ASP A 88 13.30 7.74 -9.40
C ASP A 88 13.73 8.17 -10.81
N PHE A 89 12.79 8.62 -11.66
CA PHE A 89 13.08 9.01 -13.04
C PHE A 89 12.79 10.48 -13.29
N ASN A 90 13.72 11.16 -13.96
CA ASN A 90 13.55 12.56 -14.36
C ASN A 90 12.62 12.76 -15.56
N THR A 91 12.31 11.69 -16.29
CA THR A 91 11.46 11.70 -17.48
C THR A 91 10.49 10.53 -17.43
N PRO A 92 9.29 10.63 -18.03
CA PRO A 92 8.38 9.50 -18.11
C PRO A 92 9.05 8.33 -18.85
N GLN A 93 8.81 7.12 -18.35
CA GLN A 93 9.31 5.87 -18.91
C GLN A 93 8.19 5.13 -19.62
N LYS A 94 8.57 4.21 -20.52
CA LYS A 94 7.67 3.21 -21.07
C LYS A 94 7.65 1.99 -20.16
N TYR A 95 6.52 1.29 -20.09
CA TYR A 95 6.39 0.10 -19.24
C TYR A 95 7.36 -1.03 -19.61
N THR A 96 7.76 -1.12 -20.89
CA THR A 96 8.72 -2.11 -21.38
C THR A 96 10.15 -1.87 -20.91
N ASP A 97 10.45 -0.64 -20.47
CA ASP A 97 11.78 -0.21 -20.06
C ASP A 97 11.90 -0.15 -18.52
N LEU A 98 10.82 -0.45 -17.80
CA LEU A 98 10.83 -0.46 -16.33
C LEU A 98 11.61 -1.67 -15.80
N PRO A 99 12.39 -1.50 -14.72
CA PRO A 99 12.89 -2.63 -13.94
C PRO A 99 11.72 -3.51 -13.47
N GLU A 100 11.94 -4.83 -13.47
CA GLU A 100 10.93 -5.84 -13.08
C GLU A 100 10.39 -5.63 -11.66
N ASP A 101 11.23 -5.10 -10.77
CA ASP A 101 10.98 -4.86 -9.35
C ASP A 101 10.69 -3.39 -9.03
N LEU A 102 10.42 -2.54 -10.02
CA LEU A 102 10.16 -1.13 -9.72
C LEU A 102 8.81 -0.94 -9.03
N ILE A 103 7.82 -1.73 -9.43
CA ILE A 103 6.44 -1.58 -8.98
C ILE A 103 6.10 -2.72 -8.06
N TYR A 104 5.62 -2.35 -6.88
CA TYR A 104 5.27 -3.27 -5.84
C TYR A 104 3.77 -3.28 -5.57
N HIS A 105 3.32 -4.41 -5.04
CA HIS A 105 1.97 -4.55 -4.49
C HIS A 105 1.76 -3.50 -3.39
N GLY A 106 0.64 -2.78 -3.44
CA GLY A 106 0.35 -1.71 -2.48
C GLY A 106 0.92 -0.34 -2.87
N ASP A 107 1.72 -0.23 -3.92
CA ASP A 107 2.12 1.08 -4.45
C ASP A 107 0.88 1.86 -4.90
N THR A 108 0.79 3.11 -4.45
CA THR A 108 -0.30 4.02 -4.81
C THR A 108 -0.05 4.62 -6.19
N MET A 109 -1.06 4.59 -7.04
CA MET A 109 -1.01 5.09 -8.41
C MET A 109 -2.20 5.98 -8.72
N GLY A 110 -1.93 7.15 -9.29
CA GLY A 110 -2.91 7.93 -10.03
C GLY A 110 -2.84 7.58 -11.51
N ILE A 111 -3.98 7.39 -12.16
CA ILE A 111 -4.05 6.99 -13.57
C ILE A 111 -5.04 7.90 -14.32
N SER A 112 -4.65 8.35 -15.50
CA SER A 112 -5.55 8.87 -16.52
C SER A 112 -5.72 7.86 -17.65
N PHE A 113 -6.91 7.80 -18.23
CA PHE A 113 -7.29 6.82 -19.24
C PHE A 113 -7.49 7.44 -20.61
N LYS A 114 -7.25 6.66 -21.66
CA LYS A 114 -7.54 7.07 -23.04
C LYS A 114 -9.05 7.14 -23.32
N GLU A 115 -9.82 6.35 -22.60
CA GLU A 115 -11.28 6.26 -22.70
C GLU A 115 -11.97 7.07 -21.59
N GLU A 116 -13.26 7.42 -21.78
CA GLU A 116 -14.06 8.00 -20.71
C GLU A 116 -14.17 7.02 -19.53
N PHE A 117 -13.70 7.45 -18.36
CA PHE A 117 -13.68 6.63 -17.16
C PHE A 117 -15.01 6.64 -16.42
N THR A 118 -15.42 5.48 -15.90
CA THR A 118 -16.60 5.36 -15.04
C THR A 118 -16.29 4.50 -13.83
N TRP A 119 -16.62 5.04 -12.65
CA TRP A 119 -16.51 4.38 -11.37
C TRP A 119 -17.51 3.24 -11.23
N VAL A 120 -17.05 2.02 -10.92
CA VAL A 120 -17.90 0.83 -10.81
C VAL A 120 -17.51 -0.02 -9.59
N MET A 121 -18.45 -0.16 -8.65
CA MET A 121 -18.37 -1.20 -7.62
C MET A 121 -18.83 -2.54 -8.21
N GLN A 122 -18.06 -3.60 -7.98
CA GLN A 122 -18.36 -4.96 -8.41
C GLN A 122 -18.66 -5.83 -7.21
N ASN A 123 -19.74 -6.61 -7.28
CA ASN A 123 -19.97 -7.69 -6.33
C ASN A 123 -19.02 -8.84 -6.67
N LYS A 124 -18.20 -9.25 -5.71
CA LYS A 124 -17.26 -10.37 -5.86
C LYS A 124 -17.61 -11.46 -4.88
N ASN A 125 -17.50 -12.71 -5.31
CA ASN A 125 -17.74 -13.85 -4.46
C ASN A 125 -16.52 -14.17 -3.59
N SER A 126 -16.68 -15.12 -2.68
CA SER A 126 -15.64 -15.55 -1.73
C SER A 126 -14.42 -16.24 -2.36
N ASP A 127 -14.33 -16.36 -3.69
CA ASP A 127 -13.21 -16.99 -4.36
C ASP A 127 -12.18 -15.94 -4.76
N TYR A 128 -10.97 -16.05 -4.23
CA TYR A 128 -9.83 -15.19 -4.54
C TYR A 128 -9.59 -15.03 -6.06
N SER A 129 -9.89 -16.08 -6.84
CA SER A 129 -9.75 -16.02 -8.31
C SER A 129 -10.79 -15.13 -8.99
N ASP A 130 -11.93 -14.88 -8.34
CA ASP A 130 -12.98 -13.98 -8.83
C ASP A 130 -12.56 -12.51 -8.78
N LEU A 131 -11.68 -12.12 -7.84
CA LEU A 131 -11.14 -10.77 -7.73
C LEU A 131 -10.38 -10.33 -8.98
N TYR A 132 -9.71 -11.27 -9.66
CA TYR A 132 -8.91 -10.99 -10.85
C TYR A 132 -9.68 -11.25 -12.16
N SER A 133 -10.93 -11.74 -12.06
CA SER A 133 -11.73 -12.13 -13.20
C SER A 133 -12.75 -11.05 -13.55
N PHE A 134 -12.92 -10.76 -14.85
CA PHE A 134 -13.97 -9.87 -15.37
C PHE A 134 -14.01 -8.45 -14.76
N ASN A 135 -12.85 -7.89 -14.42
CA ASN A 135 -12.75 -6.48 -14.02
C ASN A 135 -12.95 -5.56 -15.23
N PRO A 136 -13.61 -4.39 -15.09
CA PRO A 136 -13.65 -3.39 -16.15
C PRO A 136 -12.24 -3.05 -16.57
N ALA A 137 -12.00 -3.05 -17.88
CA ALA A 137 -10.69 -2.85 -18.46
C ALA A 137 -10.59 -1.46 -19.06
N TYR A 138 -9.51 -0.75 -18.74
CA TYR A 138 -9.21 0.58 -19.26
C TYR A 138 -7.77 0.66 -19.77
N THR A 139 -7.53 1.50 -20.76
CA THR A 139 -6.19 1.71 -21.33
C THR A 139 -5.57 2.94 -20.71
N ALA A 140 -4.45 2.78 -19.99
CA ALA A 140 -3.78 3.91 -19.36
C ALA A 140 -3.14 4.84 -20.41
N GLU A 141 -3.39 6.14 -20.27
CA GLU A 141 -2.66 7.19 -20.97
C GLU A 141 -1.42 7.58 -20.16
N GLU A 142 -1.61 8.00 -18.91
CA GLU A 142 -0.53 8.37 -17.99
C GLU A 142 -0.72 7.70 -16.63
N ILE A 143 0.39 7.28 -16.02
CA ILE A 143 0.43 6.67 -14.69
C ILE A 143 1.43 7.44 -13.84
N HIS A 144 0.97 7.91 -12.69
CA HIS A 144 1.80 8.56 -11.67
C HIS A 144 1.92 7.65 -10.46
N ILE A 145 3.10 7.07 -10.29
CA ILE A 145 3.42 6.19 -9.17
C ILE A 145 3.91 7.04 -8.02
N GLN A 146 3.31 6.88 -6.85
CA GLN A 146 3.69 7.60 -5.65
C GLN A 146 4.59 6.72 -4.79
N PRO A 147 5.61 7.28 -4.12
CA PRO A 147 6.35 6.52 -3.12
C PRO A 147 5.39 6.00 -2.06
N MET A 148 5.61 4.76 -1.65
CA MET A 148 4.95 4.20 -0.47
C MET A 148 5.20 5.11 0.74
N THR A 149 4.17 5.33 1.54
CA THR A 149 4.23 6.07 2.80
C THR A 149 4.19 5.12 4.00
N LEU A 150 4.51 5.62 5.20
CA LEU A 150 4.37 4.84 6.43
C LEU A 150 2.92 4.38 6.66
N GLU A 151 1.94 5.21 6.27
CA GLU A 151 0.53 4.88 6.35
C GLU A 151 0.16 3.74 5.39
N ASP A 152 0.71 3.74 4.17
CA ASP A 152 0.53 2.63 3.23
C ASP A 152 1.08 1.33 3.80
N VAL A 153 2.30 1.33 4.38
CA VAL A 153 2.86 0.15 5.06
C VAL A 153 1.95 -0.33 6.18
N LYS A 154 1.42 0.62 6.98
CA LYS A 154 0.54 0.30 8.10
C LYS A 154 -0.71 -0.40 7.62
N ASN A 155 -1.37 0.17 6.62
CA ASN A 155 -2.59 -0.33 6.03
C ASN A 155 -2.38 -1.70 5.40
N LEU A 156 -1.30 -1.86 4.65
CA LEU A 156 -0.94 -3.09 3.96
C LEU A 156 -0.73 -4.28 4.91
N HIS A 157 -0.10 -4.02 6.05
CA HIS A 157 0.28 -5.04 7.03
C HIS A 157 -0.65 -5.11 8.24
N ALA A 158 -1.66 -4.24 8.34
CA ALA A 158 -2.60 -4.20 9.46
C ALA A 158 -3.30 -5.57 9.62
N PRO A 159 -3.42 -6.10 10.86
CA PRO A 159 -4.17 -7.32 11.07
C PRO A 159 -5.66 -7.10 10.80
N ASN A 160 -6.31 -8.05 10.11
CA ASN A 160 -7.76 -8.00 9.88
C ASN A 160 -8.50 -8.45 11.17
N ASP A 161 -8.45 -9.75 11.47
CA ASP A 161 -9.10 -10.33 12.67
C ASP A 161 -8.20 -10.43 13.91
N ALA A 162 -6.87 -10.48 13.70
CA ALA A 162 -5.90 -10.64 14.77
C ALA A 162 -5.62 -9.33 15.53
N ASN A 163 -4.95 -9.42 16.68
CA ASN A 163 -4.49 -8.23 17.40
C ASN A 163 -3.13 -7.74 16.89
N VAL A 164 -2.34 -8.65 16.31
CA VAL A 164 -0.98 -8.38 15.82
C VAL A 164 -0.76 -9.10 14.49
N SER A 165 -0.14 -8.42 13.54
CA SER A 165 0.38 -8.97 12.29
C SER A 165 1.90 -8.86 12.32
N ILE A 166 2.59 -9.94 12.00
CA ILE A 166 4.05 -10.02 11.95
C ILE A 166 4.44 -10.42 10.53
N THR A 167 5.10 -9.53 9.81
CA THR A 167 5.69 -9.83 8.51
C THR A 167 7.19 -10.02 8.64
N VAL A 168 7.66 -11.21 8.29
CA VAL A 168 9.07 -11.58 8.24
C VAL A 168 9.61 -11.23 6.85
N PHE A 169 10.52 -10.27 6.77
CA PHE A 169 11.25 -9.93 5.56
C PHE A 169 12.61 -10.60 5.55
N HIS A 170 13.04 -11.05 4.37
CA HIS A 170 14.34 -11.64 4.12
C HIS A 170 14.85 -11.19 2.74
N GLU A 171 16.17 -11.06 2.56
CA GLU A 171 16.78 -10.66 1.26
C GLU A 171 16.51 -11.70 0.18
N ASP A 172 16.70 -12.98 0.53
CA ASP A 172 16.45 -14.11 -0.37
C ASP A 172 15.03 -14.69 -0.26
N PHE A 173 14.65 -15.48 -1.26
CA PHE A 173 13.45 -16.33 -1.26
C PHE A 173 13.46 -17.47 -0.20
N GLN A 174 14.44 -17.53 0.71
CA GLN A 174 14.50 -18.49 1.83
C GLN A 174 13.54 -18.14 2.98
N LEU A 175 12.36 -17.64 2.60
CA LEU A 175 11.31 -17.11 3.47
C LEU A 175 10.78 -18.13 4.48
N SER A 176 10.77 -19.41 4.11
CA SER A 176 10.22 -20.48 4.94
C SER A 176 11.04 -20.73 6.20
N ASN A 177 12.36 -20.51 6.21
CA ASN A 177 13.18 -20.88 7.38
C ASN A 177 12.93 -19.94 8.56
N ALA A 178 13.07 -18.62 8.36
CA ALA A 178 12.86 -17.64 9.43
C ALA A 178 11.41 -17.62 9.95
N GLU A 179 10.43 -17.76 9.05
CA GLU A 179 9.03 -17.90 9.46
C GLU A 179 8.80 -19.15 10.32
N ASN A 180 9.33 -20.30 9.88
CA ASN A 180 9.18 -21.56 10.59
C ASN A 180 9.89 -21.56 11.94
N GLU A 181 11.07 -20.93 12.03
CA GLU A 181 11.80 -20.77 13.29
C GLU A 181 10.98 -19.98 14.31
N LEU A 182 10.49 -18.78 13.93
CA LEU A 182 9.64 -17.96 14.80
C LEU A 182 8.36 -18.73 15.21
N ARG A 183 7.70 -19.39 14.27
CA ARG A 183 6.49 -20.19 14.56
C ARG A 183 6.79 -21.35 15.51
N SER A 184 7.89 -22.05 15.31
CA SER A 184 8.29 -23.18 16.14
C SER A 184 8.56 -22.74 17.58
N GLU A 185 9.28 -21.64 17.75
CA GLU A 185 9.57 -21.06 19.07
C GLU A 185 8.29 -20.60 19.79
N LEU A 186 7.40 -19.89 19.09
CA LEU A 186 6.11 -19.49 19.67
C LEU A 186 5.23 -20.67 20.05
N ASN A 187 5.26 -21.76 19.29
CA ASN A 187 4.53 -22.98 19.64
C ASN A 187 5.11 -23.63 20.90
N ALA A 188 6.45 -23.71 21.03
CA ALA A 188 7.09 -24.21 22.25
C ALA A 188 6.73 -23.37 23.49
N LEU A 189 6.74 -22.04 23.36
CA LEU A 189 6.34 -21.12 24.44
C LEU A 189 4.85 -21.23 24.82
N ARG A 190 3.99 -21.55 23.86
CA ARG A 190 2.57 -21.83 24.13
C ARG A 190 2.38 -23.17 24.84
N GLU A 191 3.12 -24.20 24.43
CA GLU A 191 3.13 -25.51 25.07
C GLU A 191 3.65 -25.45 26.51
N SER A 192 4.70 -24.65 26.76
CA SER A 192 5.23 -24.39 28.10
C SER A 192 4.37 -23.43 28.94
N ARG A 193 3.33 -22.84 28.35
CA ARG A 193 2.40 -21.86 28.95
C ARG A 193 3.08 -20.55 29.39
N GLU A 194 4.16 -20.17 28.73
CA GLU A 194 4.83 -18.88 28.92
C GLU A 194 4.13 -17.74 28.15
N ILE A 195 3.37 -18.09 27.11
CA ILE A 195 2.52 -17.19 26.34
C ILE A 195 1.08 -17.72 26.32
N HIS A 196 0.11 -16.88 26.68
CA HIS A 196 -1.32 -17.20 26.70
C HIS A 196 -2.07 -16.59 25.51
N LEU A 197 -1.41 -16.53 24.36
CA LEU A 197 -2.02 -16.16 23.08
C LEU A 197 -2.47 -17.40 22.33
N SER A 198 -3.65 -17.31 21.74
CA SER A 198 -4.13 -18.27 20.75
C SER A 198 -3.51 -17.98 19.39
N ALA A 199 -3.53 -18.96 18.48
CA ALA A 199 -3.10 -18.77 17.09
C ALA A 199 -3.97 -17.76 16.31
N ARG A 200 -5.08 -17.28 16.90
CA ARG A 200 -5.93 -16.23 16.32
C ARG A 200 -5.54 -14.83 16.79
N ASP A 201 -4.74 -14.73 17.84
CA ASP A 201 -4.36 -13.43 18.42
C ASP A 201 -3.25 -12.74 17.61
N TYR A 202 -2.50 -13.51 16.83
CA TYR A 202 -1.45 -13.00 15.94
C TYR A 202 -1.44 -13.74 14.61
N TYR A 203 -0.97 -13.07 13.58
CA TYR A 203 -0.71 -13.64 12.27
C TYR A 203 0.77 -13.45 11.91
N ILE A 204 1.37 -14.44 11.25
CA ILE A 204 2.76 -14.39 10.80
C ILE A 204 2.76 -14.68 9.29
N THR A 205 3.51 -13.91 8.52
CA THR A 205 3.76 -14.15 7.09
C THR A 205 5.21 -13.89 6.77
N ALA A 206 5.79 -14.62 5.83
CA ALA A 206 7.03 -14.19 5.20
C ALA A 206 6.82 -13.59 3.80
N ARG A 207 7.60 -12.56 3.49
CA ARG A 207 7.61 -11.85 2.21
C ARG A 207 9.07 -11.56 1.81
N PRO A 208 9.45 -11.65 0.52
CA PRO A 208 10.74 -11.14 0.10
C PRO A 208 10.78 -9.64 0.38
N PHE A 209 11.95 -9.14 0.80
CA PHE A 209 12.14 -7.71 1.00
C PHE A 209 12.05 -6.99 -0.35
N HIS A 210 11.32 -5.87 -0.36
CA HIS A 210 11.22 -4.99 -1.52
C HIS A 210 11.89 -3.66 -1.22
N SER A 211 12.60 -3.09 -2.19
CA SER A 211 13.35 -1.84 -2.02
C SER A 211 12.45 -0.65 -1.65
N ASN A 212 11.16 -0.66 -2.03
CA ASN A 212 10.21 0.40 -1.64
C ASN A 212 10.10 0.58 -0.12
N TYR A 213 10.27 -0.48 0.70
CA TYR A 213 10.25 -0.35 2.16
C TYR A 213 11.45 0.45 2.70
N SER A 214 12.58 0.46 1.99
CA SER A 214 13.77 1.21 2.40
C SER A 214 13.61 2.74 2.25
N ARG A 215 12.54 3.20 1.60
CA ARG A 215 12.19 4.62 1.47
C ARG A 215 11.45 5.16 2.70
N ILE A 216 11.02 4.29 3.61
CA ILE A 216 10.29 4.67 4.84
C ILE A 216 11.29 4.89 5.97
N GLU A 217 11.66 6.15 6.22
CA GLU A 217 12.72 6.50 7.19
C GLU A 217 12.40 6.08 8.63
N GLU A 218 11.12 5.96 8.98
CA GLU A 218 10.67 5.57 10.31
C GLU A 218 10.87 4.08 10.62
N LEU A 219 11.17 3.27 9.60
CA LEU A 219 11.32 1.82 9.72
C LEU A 219 12.76 1.41 9.43
N ASP A 220 13.31 0.56 10.30
CA ASP A 220 14.63 0.00 10.14
C ASP A 220 14.55 -1.39 9.50
N PHE A 221 15.10 -1.51 8.28
CA PHE A 221 15.24 -2.76 7.52
C PHE A 221 16.73 -3.08 7.26
N SER A 222 17.65 -2.61 8.10
CA SER A 222 19.10 -2.79 7.92
C SER A 222 19.66 -4.17 8.29
N SER A 223 18.81 -5.09 8.78
CA SER A 223 19.19 -6.45 9.18
C SER A 223 18.22 -7.48 8.62
N PHE A 224 18.66 -8.71 8.39
CA PHE A 224 17.79 -9.78 7.92
C PHE A 224 17.98 -11.07 8.75
N PRO A 225 16.88 -11.78 9.09
CA PRO A 225 15.48 -11.40 8.86
C PRO A 225 15.07 -10.14 9.63
N THR A 226 14.23 -9.29 9.03
CA THR A 226 13.56 -8.18 9.73
C THR A 226 12.11 -8.57 9.99
N TYR A 227 11.64 -8.36 11.21
CA TYR A 227 10.26 -8.52 11.61
C TYR A 227 9.56 -7.16 11.62
N LEU A 228 8.61 -6.95 10.71
CA LEU A 228 7.66 -5.85 10.77
C LEU A 228 6.45 -6.28 11.61
N ILE A 229 6.20 -5.57 12.69
CA ILE A 229 5.10 -5.83 13.62
C ILE A 229 4.09 -4.70 13.49
N VAL A 230 2.85 -5.03 13.16
CA VAL A 230 1.73 -4.08 13.12
C VAL A 230 0.63 -4.55 14.04
N THR A 231 0.23 -3.68 14.97
CA THR A 231 -0.85 -3.96 15.92
C THR A 231 -2.19 -3.48 15.38
N LYS A 232 -3.30 -3.99 15.92
CA LYS A 232 -4.66 -3.57 15.53
C LYS A 232 -4.94 -2.10 15.81
N ASP A 233 -4.32 -1.54 16.85
CA ASP A 233 -4.39 -0.11 17.17
C ASP A 233 -3.51 0.75 16.24
N GLY A 234 -2.75 0.09 15.36
CA GLY A 234 -1.97 0.72 14.33
C GLY A 234 -0.60 1.22 14.77
N GLU A 235 -0.10 0.73 15.92
CA GLU A 235 1.31 0.84 16.27
C GLU A 235 2.14 -0.07 15.36
N MET A 236 3.31 0.43 14.94
CA MET A 236 4.23 -0.28 14.06
C MET A 236 5.64 -0.28 14.65
N LYS A 237 6.33 -1.40 14.52
CA LYS A 237 7.74 -1.55 14.92
C LYS A 237 8.45 -2.50 13.96
N THR A 238 9.72 -2.23 13.66
CA THR A 238 10.64 -3.20 13.07
C THR A 238 11.67 -3.69 14.09
N THR A 239 12.15 -4.92 13.94
CA THR A 239 13.27 -5.47 14.70
C THR A 239 13.94 -6.60 13.93
N GLY A 240 15.26 -6.77 14.10
CA GLY A 240 15.99 -7.94 13.59
C GLY A 240 16.04 -9.11 14.58
N GLU A 241 15.53 -8.91 15.80
CA GLU A 241 15.74 -9.84 16.92
C GLU A 241 14.46 -10.59 17.27
N THR A 242 14.49 -11.93 17.14
CA THR A 242 13.34 -12.80 17.46
C THR A 242 12.84 -12.63 18.89
N GLU A 243 13.74 -12.46 19.87
CA GLU A 243 13.36 -12.28 21.28
C GLU A 243 12.56 -10.99 21.51
N GLU A 244 12.81 -9.92 20.74
CA GLU A 244 12.01 -8.70 20.85
C GLU A 244 10.56 -8.91 20.38
N VAL A 245 10.36 -9.70 19.33
CA VAL A 245 9.03 -10.10 18.84
C VAL A 245 8.31 -10.90 19.94
N ILE A 246 9.00 -11.88 20.53
CA ILE A 246 8.46 -12.73 21.60
C ILE A 246 8.10 -11.91 22.83
N GLN A 247 8.96 -10.98 23.24
CA GLN A 247 8.72 -10.10 24.38
C GLN A 247 7.48 -9.23 24.16
N LEU A 248 7.32 -8.67 22.97
CA LEU A 248 6.12 -7.92 22.60
C LEU A 248 4.85 -8.78 22.70
N LEU A 249 4.89 -10.02 22.18
CA LEU A 249 3.77 -10.95 22.30
C LEU A 249 3.46 -11.35 23.75
N ARG A 250 4.49 -11.50 24.62
CA ARG A 250 4.30 -11.72 26.06
C ARG A 250 3.58 -10.53 26.72
N GLU A 251 3.91 -9.30 26.33
CA GLU A 251 3.25 -8.09 26.85
C GLU A 251 1.78 -8.02 26.43
N PHE A 252 1.48 -8.34 25.17
CA PHE A 252 0.09 -8.50 24.70
C PHE A 252 -0.66 -9.58 25.48
N SER A 253 0.00 -10.71 25.74
CA SER A 253 -0.59 -11.79 26.52
C SER A 253 -0.98 -11.37 27.94
N LYS A 254 -0.19 -10.50 28.58
CA LYS A 254 -0.47 -10.00 29.94
C LYS A 254 -1.65 -9.05 29.95
N LYS A 255 -1.70 -8.10 29.01
CA LYS A 255 -2.81 -7.13 28.88
C LYS A 255 -4.18 -7.80 28.71
N LYS A 256 -4.25 -9.01 28.16
CA LYS A 256 -5.50 -9.76 27.95
C LYS A 256 -5.99 -10.49 29.22
N GLN A 257 -5.15 -10.62 30.25
CA GLN A 257 -5.49 -11.29 31.51
C GLN A 257 -6.01 -10.33 32.59
N ASP A 258 -5.76 -9.03 32.43
CA ASP A 258 -6.24 -7.94 33.29
C ASP A 258 -7.62 -7.43 32.81
#